data_AF-A0A8H4EWY2-F1
#
_entry.id   AF-A0A8H4EWY2-F1
#
_cell.length_a   1.000
_cell.length_b   1.000
_cell.length_c   1.000
_cell.angle_alpha   90.00
_cell.angle_beta   90.00
_cell.angle_gamma   90.00
#
_symmetry.space_group_name_H-M   'P 1'
#
loop_
_entity.id
_entity.type
_entity.pdbx_description
1 polymer ?
#
loop_
_entity_poly.entity_id
_entity_poly.type
_entity_poly.pdbx_seq_one_letter_code
_entity_poly.pdbx_strand_id
1 'polypeptide(L)'
;MFHWVQGIPFENNQGAYDGLTLWEQIDGGVQFTATRKFLTAVPIVLFLLSTHYTHYDVFLFGINFTALMVVLVAKLPVMHRVRIFGINKLDYEMD
;
A
#
# COMPACT_ATOMS: atom_id res chain seq x y z
N MET A 1 3.96 7.52 -1.44
CA MET A 1 2.96 8.10 -2.36
C MET A 1 1.65 7.32 -2.36
N PHE A 2 1.64 6.03 -2.78
CA PHE A 2 0.41 5.24 -2.96
C PHE A 2 -0.56 5.11 -1.77
N HIS A 3 -0.14 5.42 -0.54
CA HIS A 3 -0.95 5.25 0.67
C HIS A 3 -1.33 6.58 1.36
N TRP A 4 -0.79 7.71 0.90
CA TRP A 4 -1.02 9.01 1.56
C TRP A 4 -1.66 10.03 0.61
N VAL A 5 -1.33 9.95 -0.69
CA VAL A 5 -1.91 10.81 -1.71
C VAL A 5 -3.27 10.24 -2.09
N GLN A 6 -4.31 11.07 -1.98
CA GLN A 6 -5.69 10.73 -2.29
C GLN A 6 -6.17 11.49 -3.53
N GLY A 7 -7.26 10.99 -4.12
CA GLY A 7 -7.81 11.57 -5.33
C GLY A 7 -6.93 11.31 -6.55
N ILE A 8 -7.21 12.08 -7.58
CA ILE A 8 -6.55 12.02 -8.89
C ILE A 8 -6.27 13.45 -9.38
N PRO A 9 -5.05 13.73 -9.86
CA PRO A 9 -4.60 15.11 -10.04
C PRO A 9 -5.19 15.85 -11.26
N PHE A 10 -5.73 15.15 -12.27
CA PHE A 10 -6.05 15.77 -13.56
C PHE A 10 -7.44 15.42 -14.13
N GLU A 11 -8.21 14.57 -13.47
CA GLU A 11 -9.50 14.10 -14.00
C GLU A 11 -10.63 14.50 -13.03
N ASN A 12 -11.71 15.06 -13.57
CA ASN A 12 -12.82 15.56 -12.76
C ASN A 12 -13.83 14.44 -12.54
N ASN A 13 -13.64 13.66 -11.47
CA ASN A 13 -14.48 12.51 -11.13
C ASN A 13 -15.62 12.84 -10.15
N GLN A 14 -16.06 14.11 -10.06
CA GLN A 14 -17.14 14.56 -9.17
C GLN A 14 -16.97 14.12 -7.71
N GLY A 15 -15.72 13.96 -7.25
CA GLY A 15 -15.40 13.55 -5.88
C GLY A 15 -15.39 12.03 -5.63
N ALA A 16 -15.62 11.18 -6.64
CA ALA A 16 -15.71 9.72 -6.48
C ALA A 16 -14.46 9.07 -5.88
N TYR A 17 -13.29 9.71 -6.00
CA TYR A 17 -12.00 9.16 -5.54
C TYR A 17 -11.30 10.02 -4.50
N ASP A 18 -11.91 11.10 -4.01
CA ASP A 18 -11.29 12.04 -3.08
C ASP A 18 -10.92 11.38 -1.74
N GLY A 19 -11.66 10.34 -1.35
CA GLY A 19 -11.35 9.52 -0.19
C GLY A 19 -10.39 8.37 -0.46
N LEU A 20 -10.18 7.95 -1.71
CA LEU A 20 -9.41 6.76 -2.02
C LEU A 20 -7.96 7.11 -2.34
N THR A 21 -7.04 6.38 -1.71
CA THR A 21 -5.63 6.42 -2.06
C THR A 21 -5.40 5.77 -3.43
N LEU A 22 -4.30 6.12 -4.10
CA LEU A 22 -3.95 5.48 -5.37
C LEU A 22 -3.85 3.95 -5.25
N TRP A 23 -3.39 3.43 -4.10
CA TRP A 23 -3.38 1.98 -3.85
C TRP A 23 -4.77 1.36 -3.86
N GLU A 24 -5.77 2.05 -3.32
CA GLU A 24 -7.14 1.57 -3.26
C GLU A 24 -7.83 1.67 -4.62
N GLN A 25 -7.42 2.61 -5.46
CA GLN A 25 -7.94 2.78 -6.81
C GLN A 25 -7.47 1.70 -7.81
N ILE A 26 -6.30 1.07 -7.58
CA ILE A 26 -5.75 0.04 -8.49
C ILE A 26 -6.79 -1.08 -8.74
N ASP A 27 -6.98 -1.42 -10.01
CA ASP A 27 -7.93 -2.44 -10.47
C ASP A 27 -9.35 -2.25 -9.90
N GLY A 28 -9.79 -1.00 -9.73
CA GLY A 28 -11.12 -0.67 -9.21
C GLY A 28 -11.36 -1.11 -7.75
N GLY A 29 -10.29 -1.26 -6.95
CA GLY A 29 -10.38 -1.71 -5.56
C GLY A 29 -10.49 -3.23 -5.39
N VAL A 30 -10.46 -4.01 -6.48
CA VAL A 30 -10.43 -5.47 -6.41
C VAL A 30 -9.14 -5.93 -5.74
N GLN A 31 -9.28 -6.74 -4.69
CA GLN A 31 -8.15 -7.28 -3.94
C GLN A 31 -7.51 -8.46 -4.68
N PHE A 32 -6.23 -8.72 -4.40
CA PHE A 32 -5.49 -9.90 -4.90
C PHE A 32 -5.38 -10.07 -6.43
N THR A 33 -5.49 -8.98 -7.18
CA THR A 33 -5.22 -8.95 -8.62
C THR A 33 -3.75 -9.19 -8.94
N ALA A 34 -3.44 -9.53 -10.19
CA ALA A 34 -2.06 -9.74 -10.66
C ALA A 34 -1.19 -8.49 -10.43
N THR A 35 -1.73 -7.30 -10.72
CA THR A 35 -1.06 -6.01 -10.50
C THR A 35 -0.74 -5.79 -9.03
N ARG A 36 -1.71 -5.97 -8.12
CA ARG A 36 -1.48 -5.80 -6.68
C ARG A 36 -0.46 -6.80 -6.16
N LYS A 37 -0.54 -8.07 -6.58
CA LYS A 37 0.44 -9.11 -6.20
C LYS A 37 1.84 -8.75 -6.66
N PHE A 38 1.99 -8.30 -7.92
CA PHE A 38 3.27 -7.84 -8.44
C PHE A 38 3.84 -6.67 -7.64
N LEU A 39 3.04 -5.62 -7.42
CA LEU A 39 3.47 -4.43 -6.66
C LEU A 39 3.81 -4.74 -5.19
N THR A 40 3.15 -5.73 -4.57
CA THR A 40 3.56 -6.22 -3.24
C THR A 40 4.79 -7.11 -3.26
N ALA A 41 5.01 -7.86 -4.35
CA ALA A 41 6.16 -8.77 -4.46
C ALA A 41 7.48 -8.04 -4.68
N VAL A 42 7.47 -6.93 -5.43
CA VAL A 42 8.68 -6.12 -5.70
C VAL A 42 9.46 -5.75 -4.43
N PRO A 43 8.87 -5.11 -3.40
CA PRO A 43 9.62 -4.76 -2.19
C PRO A 43 10.09 -5.99 -1.39
N ILE A 44 9.37 -7.12 -1.45
CA ILE A 44 9.78 -8.38 -0.81
C ILE A 44 11.04 -8.93 -1.50
N VAL A 45 11.05 -8.96 -2.83
CA VAL A 45 12.21 -9.42 -3.62
C VAL A 45 13.42 -8.51 -3.36
N LEU A 46 13.23 -7.19 -3.35
CA LEU A 46 14.30 -6.24 -3.03
C LEU A 46 14.86 -6.44 -1.61
N PHE A 47 14.00 -6.73 -0.63
CA PHE A 47 14.43 -7.06 0.73
C PHE A 47 15.27 -8.35 0.79
N LEU A 48 14.84 -9.40 0.10
CA LEU A 48 15.56 -10.68 0.04
C LEU A 48 16.92 -10.51 -0.64
N LEU A 49 16.96 -9.78 -1.77
CA LEU A 49 18.21 -9.45 -2.46
C LEU A 49 19.13 -8.63 -1.56
N SER A 50 18.62 -7.59 -0.90
CA SER A 50 19.41 -6.78 0.03
C SER A 50 19.99 -7.64 1.15
N THR A 51 19.19 -8.51 1.76
CA THR A 51 19.64 -9.42 2.83
C THR A 51 20.75 -10.35 2.35
N HIS A 52 20.63 -10.87 1.13
CA HIS A 52 21.63 -11.73 0.52
C HIS A 52 22.96 -11.00 0.27
N TYR A 53 22.90 -9.80 -0.33
CA TYR A 53 24.10 -9.01 -0.64
C TYR A 53 24.78 -8.40 0.59
N THR A 54 24.06 -8.18 1.68
CA THR A 54 24.64 -7.71 2.95
C THR A 54 25.12 -8.86 3.83
N HIS A 55 25.26 -10.07 3.28
CA HIS A 55 25.71 -11.27 4.00
C HIS A 55 24.97 -11.50 5.34
N TYR A 56 23.66 -11.26 5.36
CA TYR A 56 22.83 -11.46 6.55
C TYR A 56 23.25 -10.62 7.78
N ASP A 57 23.86 -9.44 7.57
CA ASP A 57 24.10 -8.48 8.63
C ASP A 57 22.78 -8.14 9.38
N VAL A 58 22.77 -8.38 10.68
CA VAL A 58 21.56 -8.30 11.51
C VAL A 58 21.04 -6.86 11.64
N PHE A 59 21.95 -5.88 11.63
CA PHE A 59 21.58 -4.47 11.77
C PHE A 59 20.88 -3.96 10.50
N LEU A 60 21.48 -4.21 9.34
CA LEU A 60 20.89 -3.86 8.04
C LEU A 60 19.61 -4.66 7.77
N PHE A 61 19.58 -5.93 8.17
CA PHE A 61 18.38 -6.75 8.13
C PHE A 61 17.24 -6.09 8.92
N GLY A 62 17.49 -5.68 10.18
CA GLY A 62 16.47 -5.07 11.03
C GLY A 62 15.90 -3.77 10.46
N ILE A 63 16.75 -2.91 9.89
CA ILE A 63 16.34 -1.67 9.23
C ILE A 63 15.47 -1.98 8.01
N ASN A 64 15.95 -2.83 7.11
CA ASN A 64 15.24 -3.18 5.88
C ASN A 64 13.93 -3.92 6.17
N PHE A 65 13.91 -4.78 7.18
CA PHE A 65 12.72 -5.49 7.63
C PHE A 65 11.68 -4.52 8.18
N THR A 66 12.09 -3.55 9.01
CA THR A 66 11.18 -2.53 9.55
C THR A 66 10.58 -1.69 8.42
N ALA A 67 11.40 -1.28 7.45
CA ALA A 67 10.94 -0.55 6.27
C ALA A 67 9.95 -1.39 5.43
N LEU A 68 10.26 -2.67 5.21
CA LEU A 68 9.38 -3.61 4.50
C LEU A 68 8.02 -3.74 5.22
N MET A 69 8.02 -3.88 6.55
CA MET A 69 6.80 -4.01 7.34
C MET A 69 5.93 -2.74 7.25
N VAL A 70 6.52 -1.56 7.40
CA VAL A 70 5.79 -0.28 7.23
C VAL A 70 5.16 -0.19 5.84
N VAL A 71 5.89 -0.60 4.81
CA VAL A 71 5.36 -0.62 3.45
C VAL A 71 4.25 -1.65 3.33
N LEU A 72 4.43 -2.91 3.72
CA LEU A 72 3.46 -3.97 3.47
C LEU A 72 2.17 -3.85 4.29
N VAL A 73 2.25 -3.42 5.56
CA VAL A 73 1.07 -3.26 6.43
C VAL A 73 0.05 -2.34 5.77
N ALA A 74 0.50 -1.23 5.21
CA ALA A 74 -0.33 -0.26 4.48
C ALA A 74 -1.04 -0.83 3.22
N LYS A 75 -0.65 -2.01 2.74
CA LYS A 75 -1.19 -2.64 1.52
C LYS A 75 -2.05 -3.86 1.82
N LEU A 76 -2.13 -4.27 3.08
CA LEU A 76 -2.96 -5.39 3.50
C LEU A 76 -4.45 -5.07 3.27
N PRO A 77 -5.28 -6.07 2.93
CA PRO A 77 -6.71 -5.87 2.74
C PRO A 77 -7.42 -5.32 3.98
N VAL A 78 -6.91 -5.59 5.19
CA VAL A 78 -7.43 -5.06 6.46
C VAL A 78 -7.32 -3.53 6.56
N MET A 79 -6.38 -2.94 5.81
CA MET A 79 -6.19 -1.49 5.71
C MET A 79 -6.99 -0.88 4.55
N HIS A 80 -7.86 -1.65 3.89
CA HIS A 80 -8.72 -1.10 2.85
C HIS A 80 -9.72 -0.10 3.45
N ARG A 81 -9.69 1.14 2.97
CA ARG A 81 -10.47 2.29 3.45
C ARG A 81 -10.21 2.65 4.92
N VAL A 82 -9.08 2.21 5.47
CA VAL A 82 -8.67 2.47 6.86
C VAL A 82 -7.21 2.92 6.87
N ARG A 83 -6.92 4.06 7.51
CA ARG A 83 -5.56 4.63 7.46
C ARG A 83 -4.69 4.21 8.63
N ILE A 84 -5.17 4.41 9.85
CA ILE A 84 -4.44 4.14 11.10
C ILE A 84 -5.47 3.65 12.11
N PHE A 85 -5.49 2.35 12.41
CA PHE A 85 -6.27 1.77 13.51
C PHE A 85 -7.76 2.21 13.57
N GLY A 86 -8.42 2.40 12.43
CA GLY A 86 -9.85 2.78 12.38
C GLY A 86 -10.14 4.28 12.31
N ILE A 87 -9.12 5.15 12.30
CA ILE A 87 -9.31 6.59 12.09
C ILE A 87 -9.59 6.85 10.61
N ASN A 88 -10.70 7.55 10.35
CA ASN A 88 -11.17 7.98 9.02
C ASN A 88 -11.69 6.86 8.11
N LYS A 89 -12.61 6.02 8.62
CA LYS A 89 -13.42 5.13 7.78
C LYS A 89 -14.25 5.97 6.82
N LEU A 90 -14.16 5.65 5.54
CA LEU A 90 -15.01 6.28 4.52
C LEU A 90 -16.33 5.51 4.47
N ASP A 91 -17.22 5.87 5.38
CA ASP A 91 -18.61 5.46 5.40
C ASP A 91 -19.39 6.45 4.51
N TYR A 92 -19.20 6.38 3.20
CA TYR A 92 -20.16 7.00 2.28
C TYR A 92 -21.16 5.90 1.91
N GLU A 93 -22.35 5.99 2.50
CA GLU A 93 -23.54 5.31 2.01
C GLU A 93 -23.68 5.67 0.53
N MET A 94 -23.45 4.69 -0.35
CA MET A 94 -23.88 4.77 -1.73
C MET A 94 -25.40 4.54 -1.73
N ASP A 95 -26.14 5.57 -1.33
CA ASP A 95 -27.53 5.76 -1.72
C ASP A 95 -27.60 6.11 -3.22
#